data_AF-A0A934QXI5-F1
#
_entry.id   AF-A0A934QXI5-F1
#
_cell.length_a   1.000
_cell.length_b   1.000
_cell.length_c   1.000
_cell.angle_alpha   90.00
_cell.angle_beta   90.00
_cell.angle_gamma   90.00
#
_symmetry.space_group_name_H-M   'P 1'
#
loop_
_entity.id
_entity.type
_entity.pdbx_description
1 polymer ?
#
loop_
_entity_poly.entity_id
_entity_poly.type
_entity_poly.pdbx_seq_one_letter_code
_entity_poly.pdbx_strand_id
1 'polypeptide(L)'
;MKTFLLLASSSILMFSACKAEPASEETTATSRTLTREIISLAKGQNTAELAKKILPAEESGVKRHAATEEGVKKILAGVDPLTVEFGPTYYSKEKSVIVVKIKAPLLIDLEYSIDPKTGKPAKLQALHP
;
A
#
# COMPACT_ATOMS: atom_id res chain seq x y z
N MET A 1 -44.09 2.76 20.13
CA MET A 1 -42.73 2.23 19.94
C MET A 1 -42.80 1.09 18.93
N LYS A 2 -42.26 1.27 17.71
CA LYS A 2 -42.17 0.22 16.69
C LYS A 2 -40.71 0.10 16.29
N THR A 3 -40.08 -0.99 16.73
CA THR A 3 -38.72 -1.38 16.39
C THR A 3 -38.71 -1.92 14.96
N PHE A 4 -38.02 -1.21 14.06
CA PHE A 4 -37.52 -1.79 12.82
C PHE A 4 -36.06 -2.18 13.09
N LEU A 5 -35.75 -3.47 12.99
CA LEU A 5 -34.38 -3.92 12.82
C LEU A 5 -34.37 -4.92 11.67
N LEU A 6 -34.29 -4.38 10.46
CA LEU A 6 -33.78 -5.10 9.30
C LEU A 6 -32.26 -4.87 9.34
N LEU A 7 -31.46 -5.91 9.57
CA LEU A 7 -30.08 -5.88 9.10
C LEU A 7 -29.78 -7.14 8.31
N ALA A 8 -29.50 -6.85 7.06
CA ALA A 8 -29.27 -7.76 5.97
C ALA A 8 -27.95 -8.52 6.12
N SER A 9 -27.99 -9.74 5.62
CA SER A 9 -26.91 -10.59 5.14
C SER A 9 -25.60 -9.87 4.87
N SER A 10 -24.52 -10.35 5.49
CA SER A 10 -23.19 -10.23 4.92
C SER A 10 -22.63 -11.63 4.74
N SER A 11 -22.85 -12.14 3.53
CA SER A 11 -22.15 -13.30 2.99
C SER A 11 -20.65 -13.05 3.10
N ILE A 12 -20.00 -13.73 4.05
CA ILE A 12 -18.56 -13.86 4.07
C ILE A 12 -18.19 -14.71 2.87
N LEU A 13 -17.91 -14.05 1.74
CA LEU A 13 -17.28 -14.67 0.59
C LEU A 13 -15.86 -15.05 1.00
N MET A 14 -15.69 -16.33 1.36
CA MET A 14 -14.39 -16.99 1.42
C MET A 14 -13.78 -17.01 0.02
N PHE A 15 -12.84 -16.10 -0.24
CA PHE A 15 -11.89 -16.25 -1.33
C PHE A 15 -10.57 -16.76 -0.76
N SER A 16 -10.45 -18.09 -0.69
CA SER A 16 -9.18 -18.76 -0.46
C SER A 16 -8.43 -18.88 -1.79
N ALA A 17 -7.46 -18.00 -2.00
CA ALA A 17 -6.34 -18.19 -2.95
C ALA A 17 -5.17 -17.21 -2.72
N CYS A 18 -5.30 -16.22 -1.82
CA CYS A 18 -4.18 -15.40 -1.35
C CYS A 18 -4.42 -15.10 0.13
N LYS A 19 -3.52 -15.53 1.04
CA LYS A 19 -3.60 -15.30 2.50
C LYS A 19 -3.32 -13.83 2.85
N ALA A 20 -4.07 -12.91 2.25
CA ALA A 20 -4.02 -11.50 2.53
C ALA A 20 -5.30 -11.14 3.31
N GLU A 21 -5.12 -10.76 4.57
CA GLU A 21 -6.22 -10.34 5.45
C GLU A 21 -6.34 -8.81 5.42
N PRO A 22 -7.51 -8.21 5.72
CA PRO A 22 -7.60 -6.77 5.90
C PRO A 22 -6.59 -6.29 6.95
N ALA A 23 -5.85 -5.23 6.65
CA ALA A 23 -4.94 -4.64 7.62
C ALA A 23 -5.73 -3.94 8.74
N SER A 24 -5.14 -3.83 9.94
CA SER A 24 -5.73 -3.05 11.04
C SER A 24 -5.90 -1.58 10.65
N GLU A 25 -6.74 -0.85 11.39
CA GLU A 25 -6.95 0.59 11.16
C GLU A 25 -5.65 1.39 11.31
N GLU A 26 -4.85 1.09 12.33
CA GLU A 26 -3.54 1.74 12.55
C GLU A 26 -2.57 1.48 11.39
N THR A 27 -2.45 0.23 10.96
CA THR A 27 -1.59 -0.15 9.83
C THR A 27 -2.07 0.50 8.52
N THR A 28 -3.38 0.56 8.33
CA THR A 28 -4.01 1.25 7.19
C THR A 28 -3.69 2.75 7.19
N ALA A 29 -3.85 3.43 8.33
CA ALA A 29 -3.55 4.85 8.45
C ALA A 29 -2.06 5.13 8.21
N THR A 30 -1.18 4.33 8.80
CA THR A 30 0.28 4.47 8.68
C THR A 30 0.74 4.27 7.23
N SER A 31 0.32 3.17 6.60
CA SER A 31 0.70 2.85 5.21
C SER A 31 0.18 3.87 4.20
N ARG A 32 -1.05 4.40 4.38
CA ARG A 32 -1.59 5.48 3.54
C ARG A 32 -0.83 6.79 3.71
N THR A 33 -0.40 7.10 4.94
CA THR A 33 0.43 8.29 5.21
C THR A 33 1.77 8.18 4.49
N LEU A 34 2.43 7.02 4.61
CA LEU A 34 3.66 6.72 3.90
C LEU A 34 3.47 6.77 2.37
N THR A 35 2.33 6.27 1.86
CA THR A 35 2.01 6.35 0.43
C THR A 35 1.93 7.80 -0.06
N ARG A 36 1.24 8.67 0.68
CA ARG A 36 1.16 10.10 0.34
C ARG A 36 2.51 10.79 0.40
N GLU A 37 3.33 10.45 1.38
CA GLU A 37 4.70 10.97 1.48
C GLU A 37 5.54 10.58 0.26
N ILE A 38 5.51 9.31 -0.15
CA ILE A 38 6.21 8.82 -1.34
C ILE A 38 5.73 9.53 -2.61
N ILE A 39 4.42 9.71 -2.78
CA ILE A 39 3.84 10.44 -3.91
C ILE A 39 4.32 11.90 -3.91
N SER A 40 4.32 12.56 -2.75
CA SER A 40 4.79 13.94 -2.59
C SER A 40 6.27 14.07 -2.97
N LEU A 41 7.12 13.14 -2.51
CA LEU A 41 8.55 13.10 -2.83
C LEU A 41 8.80 12.85 -4.33
N ALA A 42 8.04 11.93 -4.94
CA ALA A 42 8.11 11.65 -6.37
C ALA A 42 7.69 12.87 -7.22
N LYS A 43 6.58 13.54 -6.86
CA LYS A 43 6.09 14.76 -7.51
C LYS A 43 7.07 15.93 -7.35
N GLY A 44 7.63 16.13 -6.16
CA GLY A 44 8.63 17.16 -5.87
C GLY A 44 10.03 16.86 -6.39
N GLN A 45 10.24 15.70 -7.03
CA GLN A 45 11.52 15.23 -7.53
C GLN A 45 12.64 15.15 -6.48
N ASN A 46 12.30 14.98 -5.20
CA ASN A 46 13.28 14.85 -4.12
C ASN A 46 13.80 13.40 -4.04
N THR A 47 14.79 13.09 -4.88
CA THR A 47 15.33 11.74 -5.07
C THR A 47 15.99 11.16 -3.84
N ALA A 48 16.80 11.96 -3.14
CA ALA A 48 17.53 11.49 -1.97
C ALA A 48 16.59 11.04 -0.83
N GLU A 49 15.52 11.79 -0.57
CA GLU A 49 14.52 11.40 0.41
C GLU A 49 13.63 10.27 -0.08
N LEU A 50 13.28 10.25 -1.38
CA LEU A 50 12.52 9.17 -1.98
C LEU A 50 13.24 7.82 -1.87
N ALA A 51 14.54 7.78 -2.17
CA ALA A 51 15.36 6.58 -2.08
C ALA A 51 15.37 5.98 -0.66
N LYS A 52 15.31 6.81 0.39
CA LYS A 52 15.22 6.34 1.78
C LYS A 52 13.91 5.59 2.08
N LYS A 53 12.85 5.88 1.32
CA LYS A 53 11.51 5.27 1.47
C LYS A 53 11.32 4.00 0.64
N ILE A 54 12.28 3.69 -0.24
CA ILE A 54 12.25 2.52 -1.12
C ILE A 54 13.18 1.45 -0.57
N LEU A 55 12.74 0.19 -0.60
CA LEU A 55 13.57 -0.96 -0.28
C LEU A 55 14.47 -1.27 -1.47
N PRO A 56 15.81 -1.38 -1.30
CA PRO A 56 16.69 -1.76 -2.39
C PRO A 56 16.23 -3.06 -3.06
N ALA A 57 16.31 -3.14 -4.39
CA ALA A 57 15.74 -4.25 -5.15
C ALA A 57 16.41 -5.59 -4.82
N GLU A 58 17.68 -5.56 -4.43
CA GLU A 58 18.47 -6.68 -3.92
C GLU A 58 17.95 -7.22 -2.57
N GLU A 59 17.32 -6.37 -1.75
CA GLU A 59 16.69 -6.72 -0.48
C GLU A 59 15.21 -7.09 -0.66
N SER A 60 14.62 -6.77 -1.82
CA SER A 60 13.23 -7.07 -2.12
C SER A 60 13.03 -8.56 -2.43
N GLY A 61 12.10 -9.19 -1.69
CA GLY A 61 11.63 -10.54 -1.98
C GLY A 61 10.84 -10.63 -3.30
N VAL A 62 10.53 -9.50 -3.95
CA VAL A 62 9.69 -9.42 -5.16
C VAL A 62 10.48 -8.75 -6.30
N LYS A 63 11.41 -9.49 -6.90
CA LYS A 63 12.33 -8.96 -7.93
C LYS A 63 11.64 -8.44 -9.20
N ARG A 64 10.55 -9.08 -9.65
CA ARG A 64 9.90 -8.76 -10.93
C ARG A 64 9.17 -7.41 -10.94
N HIS A 65 8.74 -6.95 -9.76
CA HIS A 65 7.99 -5.71 -9.59
C HIS A 65 8.66 -4.79 -8.57
N ALA A 66 9.95 -5.01 -8.29
CA ALA A 66 10.67 -4.26 -7.28
C ALA A 66 10.54 -2.75 -7.55
N ALA A 67 10.19 -2.01 -6.51
CA ALA A 67 10.14 -0.57 -6.60
C ALA A 67 11.55 -0.03 -6.78
N THR A 68 11.79 0.71 -7.87
CA THR A 68 13.02 1.47 -8.09
C THR A 68 12.71 2.95 -7.99
N GLU A 69 13.71 3.77 -7.67
CA GLU A 69 13.52 5.23 -7.63
C GLU A 69 12.93 5.75 -8.96
N GLU A 70 13.50 5.32 -10.07
CA GLU A 70 13.06 5.68 -11.42
C GLU A 70 11.63 5.23 -11.71
N GLY A 71 11.28 3.99 -11.34
CA GLY A 71 9.94 3.44 -11.53
C GLY A 71 8.90 4.18 -10.71
N VAL A 72 9.20 4.47 -9.43
CA VAL A 72 8.33 5.22 -8.53
C VAL A 72 8.12 6.64 -9.05
N LYS A 73 9.17 7.34 -9.49
CA LYS A 73 9.06 8.68 -10.07
C LYS A 73 8.21 8.65 -11.34
N LYS A 74 8.49 7.72 -12.26
CA LYS A 74 7.77 7.63 -13.52
C LYS A 74 6.27 7.40 -13.31
N ILE A 75 5.91 6.55 -12.36
CA ILE A 75 4.52 6.18 -12.10
C ILE A 75 3.79 7.26 -11.28
N LEU A 76 4.43 7.81 -10.24
CA LEU A 76 3.75 8.66 -9.26
C LEU A 76 3.95 10.17 -9.46
N ALA A 77 4.88 10.63 -10.30
CA ALA A 77 5.16 12.07 -10.44
C ALA A 77 3.96 12.92 -10.89
N GLY A 78 3.03 12.33 -11.64
CA GLY A 78 1.80 12.99 -12.09
C GLY A 78 0.64 12.94 -11.09
N VAL A 79 0.82 12.30 -9.94
CA VAL A 79 -0.25 12.08 -8.95
C VAL A 79 -0.25 13.21 -7.93
N ASP A 80 -1.41 13.79 -7.66
CA ASP A 80 -1.57 14.67 -6.51
C ASP A 80 -1.81 13.86 -5.22
N PRO A 81 -0.94 13.97 -4.19
CA PRO A 81 -1.07 13.20 -2.96
C PRO A 81 -2.37 13.49 -2.18
N LEU A 82 -2.98 14.66 -2.39
CA LEU A 82 -4.22 15.06 -1.71
C LEU A 82 -5.47 14.51 -2.38
N THR A 83 -5.40 14.13 -3.65
CA THR A 83 -6.54 13.60 -4.42
C THR A 83 -6.52 12.08 -4.56
N VAL A 84 -5.58 11.40 -3.89
CA VAL A 84 -5.46 9.94 -3.95
C VAL A 84 -6.66 9.27 -3.30
N GLU A 85 -7.39 8.48 -4.08
CA GLU A 85 -8.43 7.59 -3.56
C GLU A 85 -7.80 6.23 -3.22
N PHE A 86 -7.87 5.84 -1.96
CA PHE A 86 -7.36 4.55 -1.50
C PHE A 86 -8.43 3.48 -1.53
N GLY A 87 -8.07 2.31 -2.07
CA GLY A 87 -8.80 1.07 -1.86
C GLY A 87 -8.52 0.44 -0.49
N PRO A 88 -8.96 -0.82 -0.30
CA PRO A 88 -8.64 -1.59 0.90
C PRO A 88 -7.13 -1.79 1.04
N THR A 89 -6.66 -1.83 2.29
CA THR A 89 -5.28 -2.20 2.63
C THR A 89 -5.27 -3.62 3.18
N TYR A 90 -4.31 -4.43 2.76
CA TYR A 90 -4.19 -5.82 3.16
C TYR A 90 -2.85 -6.11 3.82
N TYR A 91 -2.84 -7.05 4.74
CA TYR A 91 -1.64 -7.64 5.32
C TYR A 91 -1.48 -9.07 4.81
N SER A 92 -0.35 -9.39 4.20
CA SER A 92 0.01 -10.75 3.84
C SER A 92 1.04 -11.30 4.82
N LYS A 93 0.62 -12.21 5.70
CA LYS A 93 1.50 -12.84 6.69
C LYS A 93 2.60 -13.68 6.04
N GLU A 94 2.25 -14.41 4.98
CA GLU A 94 3.18 -15.29 4.26
C GLU A 94 4.33 -14.51 3.62
N LYS A 95 4.00 -13.40 2.97
CA LYS A 95 4.99 -12.53 2.33
C LYS A 95 5.60 -11.49 3.29
N SER A 96 5.02 -11.34 4.49
CA SER A 96 5.37 -10.30 5.47
C SER A 96 5.33 -8.88 4.88
N VAL A 97 4.22 -8.57 4.18
CA VAL A 97 4.04 -7.29 3.48
C VAL A 97 2.68 -6.67 3.77
N ILE A 98 2.59 -5.36 3.56
CA ILE A 98 1.34 -4.59 3.55
C ILE A 98 1.07 -4.12 2.13
N VAL A 99 -0.11 -4.39 1.61
CA VAL A 99 -0.54 -3.98 0.27
C VAL A 99 -1.50 -2.80 0.41
N VAL A 100 -1.15 -1.65 -0.15
CA VAL A 100 -2.02 -0.46 -0.25
C VAL A 100 -2.51 -0.34 -1.67
N LYS A 101 -3.83 -0.37 -1.87
CA LYS A 101 -4.43 -0.14 -3.19
C LYS A 101 -4.69 1.35 -3.41
N ILE A 102 -4.27 1.89 -4.54
CA ILE A 102 -4.75 3.17 -5.06
C ILE A 102 -5.79 2.88 -6.15
N LYS A 103 -6.95 3.53 -6.04
CA LYS A 103 -8.07 3.43 -6.99
C LYS A 103 -8.10 4.57 -8.00
N ALA A 104 -7.67 5.76 -7.59
CA ALA A 104 -7.59 6.95 -8.42
C ALA A 104 -6.47 7.89 -7.92
N PRO A 105 -5.80 8.63 -8.81
CA PRO A 105 -5.99 8.67 -10.27
C PRO A 105 -5.33 7.49 -11.01
N LEU A 106 -4.61 6.62 -10.31
CA LEU A 106 -3.96 5.43 -10.87
C LEU A 106 -4.48 4.18 -10.20
N LEU A 107 -4.82 3.16 -10.98
CA LEU A 107 -5.09 1.82 -10.47
C LEU A 107 -3.75 1.13 -10.25
N ILE A 108 -3.28 1.08 -9.00
CA ILE A 108 -1.99 0.46 -8.68
C ILE A 108 -1.99 -0.07 -7.25
N ASP A 109 -1.39 -1.24 -7.05
CA ASP A 109 -1.13 -1.79 -5.73
C ASP A 109 0.34 -1.50 -5.35
N LEU A 110 0.54 -0.94 -4.14
CA LEU A 110 1.84 -0.70 -3.55
C LEU A 110 2.10 -1.71 -2.44
N GLU A 111 3.21 -2.45 -2.53
CA GLU A 111 3.61 -3.37 -1.48
C GLU A 111 4.71 -2.75 -0.61
N TYR A 112 4.47 -2.73 0.70
CA TYR A 112 5.40 -2.28 1.72
C TYR A 112 5.99 -3.46 2.47
N SER A 113 7.30 -3.45 2.65
CA SER A 113 7.95 -4.32 3.62
C SER A 113 7.52 -3.93 5.04
N ILE A 114 7.64 -4.89 5.95
CA ILE A 114 7.33 -4.69 7.37
C ILE A 114 8.64 -4.58 8.13
N ASP A 115 8.75 -3.58 8.99
CA ASP A 115 9.84 -3.52 9.96
C ASP A 115 9.66 -4.65 10.98
N PRO A 116 10.60 -5.61 11.06
CA PRO A 116 10.48 -6.76 11.95
C PRO A 116 10.48 -6.39 13.44
N LYS A 117 10.96 -5.20 13.81
CA LYS A 117 10.96 -4.71 15.20
C LYS A 117 9.62 -4.14 15.61
N THR A 118 8.95 -3.43 14.71
CA THR A 118 7.73 -2.67 15.02
C THR A 118 6.46 -3.29 14.47
N GLY A 119 6.56 -4.21 13.50
CA GLY A 119 5.41 -4.78 12.79
C GLY A 119 4.70 -3.79 11.87
N LYS A 120 5.30 -2.61 11.65
CA LYS A 120 4.71 -1.50 10.88
C LYS A 120 5.22 -1.46 9.44
N PRO A 121 4.46 -0.87 8.49
CA PRO A 121 4.94 -0.65 7.14
C PRO A 121 6.19 0.24 7.17
N ALA A 122 7.25 -0.17 6.47
CA ALA A 122 8.55 0.48 6.55
C ALA A 122 8.98 1.11 5.22
N LYS A 123 9.22 0.29 4.19
CA LYS A 123 9.72 0.74 2.89
C LYS A 123 8.89 0.16 1.76
N LEU A 124 8.69 0.96 0.71
CA LEU A 124 8.04 0.50 -0.51
C LEU A 124 8.97 -0.50 -1.21
N GLN A 125 8.50 -1.72 -1.42
CA GLN A 125 9.29 -2.79 -2.03
C GLN A 125 8.87 -3.14 -3.44
N ALA A 126 7.61 -2.91 -3.82
CA ALA A 126 7.10 -3.25 -5.13
C ALA A 126 5.91 -2.37 -5.58
N LEU A 127 5.79 -2.24 -6.90
CA LEU A 127 4.73 -1.52 -7.60
C LEU A 127 4.04 -2.48 -8.58
N HIS A 128 2.73 -2.67 -8.43
CA HIS A 128 1.93 -3.56 -9.28
C HIS A 128 0.85 -2.74 -10.00
N PRO A 129 1.16 -2.18 -11.18
CA PRO A 129 0.21 -1.41 -12.00
C PRO A 129 -0.85 -2.28 -12.69
#